data_AF-A0A257LW53-F1
#
_entry.id   AF-A0A257LW53-F1
#
_cell.length_a   1.000
_cell.length_b   1.000
_cell.length_c   1.000
_cell.angle_alpha   90.00
_cell.angle_beta   90.00
_cell.angle_gamma   90.00
#
_symmetry.space_group_name_H-M   'P 1'
#
loop_
_entity.id
_entity.type
_entity.pdbx_description
1 polymer ?
#
loop_
_entity_poly.entity_id
_entity_poly.type
_entity_poly.pdbx_seq_one_letter_code
_entity_poly.pdbx_strand_id
1 'polypeptide(L)'
;MGVNLETLRPEPTVEGYSTPGGYSSKAVKPIALRMVMEIATLIRKEFPGRTLSGIGGVETGADAAQFILLGADTVQVCTGVMKFGYGMVKDLCEGLLSFMESKGFETLDDFKGHSLQYFTTHAELVRMQLARKAEEAAAKERAGMVKSDAEWDGDDFVKQSNALSRQAPS
;
A
#
# COMPACT_ATOMS: atom_id res chain seq x y z
N MET A 1 25.89 -0.83 2.79
CA MET A 1 27.29 -0.36 2.86
C MET A 1 27.68 -0.34 4.31
N GLY A 2 28.86 -0.85 4.62
CA GLY A 2 29.46 -0.81 5.95
C GLY A 2 30.86 -0.22 5.86
N VAL A 3 31.52 -0.06 7.01
CA VAL A 3 32.96 0.20 7.09
C VAL A 3 33.55 -0.93 7.89
N ASN A 4 34.55 -1.61 7.30
CA ASN A 4 35.30 -2.63 7.99
C ASN A 4 36.10 -1.97 9.12
N LEU A 5 35.83 -2.34 10.37
CA LEU A 5 36.41 -1.64 11.53
C LEU A 5 37.91 -1.94 11.74
N GLU A 6 38.44 -3.02 11.17
CA GLU A 6 39.86 -3.36 11.26
C GLU A 6 40.67 -2.63 10.19
N THR A 7 40.20 -2.66 8.94
CA THR A 7 40.91 -2.06 7.80
C THR A 7 40.54 -0.59 7.56
N LEU A 8 39.51 -0.08 8.24
CA LEU A 8 38.91 1.24 8.05
C LEU A 8 38.39 1.51 6.62
N ARG A 9 38.23 0.46 5.81
CA ARG A 9 37.78 0.57 4.41
C ARG A 9 36.27 0.43 4.29
N PRO A 10 35.59 1.23 3.45
CA PRO A 10 34.18 1.03 3.15
C PRO A 10 33.94 -0.27 2.36
N GLU A 11 32.88 -0.99 2.68
CA GLU A 11 32.51 -2.25 2.02
C GLU A 11 31.24 -2.09 1.15
N PRO A 12 31.23 -2.69 -0.06
CA PRO A 12 32.30 -3.49 -0.68
C PRO A 12 33.44 -2.64 -1.25
N THR A 13 34.65 -3.22 -1.33
CA THR A 13 35.84 -2.59 -1.92
C THR A 13 36.25 -3.31 -3.22
N VAL A 14 36.59 -2.56 -4.26
CA VAL A 14 37.15 -3.05 -5.53
C VAL A 14 38.45 -2.28 -5.80
N GLU A 15 39.55 -3.00 -6.04
CA GLU A 15 40.88 -2.40 -6.26
C GLU A 15 41.33 -1.41 -5.15
N GLY A 16 40.87 -1.62 -3.92
CA GLY A 16 41.19 -0.74 -2.78
C GLY A 16 40.30 0.50 -2.64
N TYR A 17 39.32 0.70 -3.54
CA TYR A 17 38.40 1.83 -3.52
C TYR A 17 36.94 1.37 -3.43
N SER A 18 36.08 2.28 -2.98
CA SER A 18 34.64 2.06 -2.87
C SER A 18 33.90 3.29 -3.40
N THR A 19 32.74 3.08 -4.02
CA THR A 19 31.90 4.15 -4.57
C THR A 19 30.45 3.96 -4.12
N PRO A 20 29.67 5.03 -3.90
CA PRO A 20 28.24 4.91 -3.68
C PRO A 20 27.58 4.14 -4.84
N GLY A 21 26.90 3.05 -4.53
CA GLY A 21 26.16 2.23 -5.49
C GLY A 21 24.64 2.36 -5.34
N GLY A 22 23.92 1.85 -6.33
CA GLY A 22 22.47 1.67 -6.24
C GLY A 22 22.09 0.65 -5.17
N TYR A 23 20.97 0.88 -4.48
CA TYR A 23 20.36 -0.11 -3.59
C TYR A 23 19.23 -0.82 -4.33
N SER A 24 19.03 -2.11 -4.04
CA SER A 24 18.10 -2.97 -4.79
C SER A 24 17.44 -4.01 -3.87
N SER A 25 16.76 -5.00 -4.45
CA SER A 25 15.96 -6.01 -3.73
C SER A 25 14.85 -5.39 -2.85
N LYS A 26 14.34 -6.10 -1.85
CA LYS A 26 13.17 -5.71 -1.06
C LYS A 26 13.25 -4.32 -0.44
N ALA A 27 14.46 -3.83 -0.16
CA ALA A 27 14.67 -2.49 0.38
C ALA A 27 14.13 -1.37 -0.54
N VAL A 28 14.18 -1.55 -1.87
CA VAL A 28 13.68 -0.53 -2.82
C VAL A 28 12.18 -0.67 -3.11
N LYS A 29 11.54 -1.78 -2.71
CA LYS A 29 10.15 -2.07 -3.10
C LYS A 29 9.15 -0.96 -2.71
N PRO A 30 9.15 -0.42 -1.48
CA PRO A 30 8.20 0.64 -1.11
C PRO A 30 8.35 1.90 -1.98
N ILE A 31 9.59 2.21 -2.36
CA ILE A 31 9.90 3.37 -3.21
C ILE A 31 9.44 3.10 -4.64
N ALA A 32 9.72 1.90 -5.18
CA ALA A 32 9.26 1.49 -6.49
C ALA A 32 7.73 1.50 -6.62
N LEU A 33 7.01 0.95 -5.63
CA LEU A 33 5.54 0.95 -5.61
C LEU A 33 4.98 2.36 -5.59
N ARG A 34 5.57 3.27 -4.80
CA ARG A 34 5.18 4.70 -4.81
C ARG A 34 5.36 5.32 -6.20
N MET A 35 6.53 5.13 -6.83
CA MET A 35 6.80 5.71 -8.15
C MET A 35 5.85 5.15 -9.21
N VAL A 36 5.55 3.85 -9.17
CA VAL A 36 4.58 3.21 -10.06
C VAL A 36 3.19 3.81 -9.87
N MET A 37 2.74 3.99 -8.63
CA MET A 37 1.46 4.64 -8.33
C MET A 37 1.39 6.08 -8.89
N GLU A 38 2.42 6.89 -8.66
CA GLU A 38 2.47 8.28 -9.13
C GLU A 38 2.45 8.35 -10.66
N ILE A 39 3.27 7.53 -11.33
CA ILE A 39 3.36 7.48 -12.79
C ILE A 39 2.06 6.92 -13.40
N ALA A 40 1.49 5.86 -12.84
CA ALA A 40 0.24 5.29 -13.35
C ALA A 40 -0.93 6.28 -13.22
N THR A 41 -0.99 7.04 -12.12
CA THR A 41 -1.98 8.11 -11.94
C THR A 41 -1.83 9.19 -13.01
N LEU A 42 -0.59 9.62 -13.27
CA LEU A 42 -0.29 10.60 -14.31
C LEU A 42 -0.66 10.08 -15.71
N ILE A 43 -0.28 8.84 -16.04
CA ILE A 43 -0.60 8.20 -17.32
C ILE A 43 -2.11 8.15 -17.53
N ARG A 44 -2.88 7.71 -16.54
CA ARG A 44 -4.36 7.63 -16.64
C ARG A 44 -5.00 8.99 -16.89
N LYS A 45 -4.46 10.05 -16.28
CA LYS A 45 -5.02 11.40 -16.35
C LYS A 45 -4.60 12.14 -17.62
N GLU A 46 -3.34 12.01 -18.04
CA GLU A 46 -2.72 12.92 -19.02
C GLU A 46 -2.17 12.19 -20.25
N PHE A 47 -1.90 10.89 -20.17
CA PHE A 47 -1.30 10.11 -21.26
C PHE A 47 -2.00 8.76 -21.48
N PRO A 48 -3.34 8.74 -21.71
CA PRO A 48 -4.07 7.50 -21.89
C PRO A 48 -3.50 6.68 -23.05
N GLY A 49 -3.46 5.35 -22.89
CA GLY A 49 -2.90 4.43 -23.88
C GLY A 49 -1.38 4.22 -23.80
N ARG A 50 -0.68 4.87 -22.86
CA ARG A 50 0.72 4.53 -22.53
C ARG A 50 0.77 3.39 -21.53
N THR A 51 1.77 2.53 -21.68
CA THR A 51 2.03 1.38 -20.80
C THR A 51 3.14 1.69 -19.80
N LEU A 52 3.06 1.06 -18.62
CA LEU A 52 4.03 1.19 -17.53
C LEU A 52 4.66 -0.17 -17.22
N SER A 53 5.99 -0.23 -17.20
CA SER A 53 6.72 -1.40 -16.70
C SER A 53 7.28 -1.11 -15.32
N GLY A 54 6.84 -1.87 -14.32
CA GLY A 54 7.27 -1.74 -12.93
C GLY A 54 8.48 -2.60 -12.62
N ILE A 55 9.42 -2.07 -11.83
CA ILE A 55 10.58 -2.81 -11.33
C ILE A 55 10.97 -2.31 -9.95
N GLY A 56 11.46 -3.20 -9.10
CA GLY A 56 12.11 -2.85 -7.84
C GLY A 56 11.70 -3.75 -6.69
N GLY A 57 12.58 -4.68 -6.30
CA GLY A 57 12.37 -5.52 -5.12
C GLY A 57 11.28 -6.57 -5.23
N VAL A 58 10.93 -6.99 -6.45
CA VAL A 58 10.00 -8.09 -6.72
C VAL A 58 10.70 -9.43 -6.45
N GLU A 59 10.15 -10.23 -5.53
CA GLU A 59 10.67 -11.56 -5.22
C GLU A 59 9.58 -12.65 -5.24
N THR A 60 8.29 -12.28 -5.21
CA THR A 60 7.15 -13.21 -5.14
C THR A 60 6.00 -12.80 -6.07
N GLY A 61 5.11 -13.73 -6.42
CA GLY A 61 3.91 -13.42 -7.22
C GLY A 61 3.01 -12.37 -6.57
N ALA A 62 2.95 -12.34 -5.23
CA ALA A 62 2.25 -11.29 -4.48
C ALA A 62 2.89 -9.91 -4.63
N ASP A 63 4.22 -9.84 -4.79
CA ASP A 63 4.89 -8.58 -5.13
C ASP A 63 4.48 -8.13 -6.54
N ALA A 64 4.49 -9.03 -7.52
CA ALA A 64 4.04 -8.71 -8.88
C ALA A 64 2.58 -8.21 -8.92
N ALA A 65 1.69 -8.85 -8.16
CA ALA A 65 0.31 -8.41 -8.01
C ALA A 65 0.20 -6.97 -7.45
N GLN A 66 1.03 -6.59 -6.47
CA GLN A 66 1.08 -5.22 -5.94
C GLN A 66 1.45 -4.20 -7.04
N PHE A 67 2.42 -4.50 -7.90
CA PHE A 67 2.79 -3.61 -9.00
C PHE A 67 1.64 -3.42 -10.00
N ILE A 68 0.95 -4.50 -10.37
CA ILE A 68 -0.17 -4.45 -11.31
C ILE A 68 -1.38 -3.74 -10.69
N LEU A 69 -1.70 -3.99 -9.42
CA LEU A 69 -2.72 -3.27 -8.65
C LEU A 69 -2.47 -1.75 -8.60
N LEU A 70 -1.21 -1.33 -8.66
CA LEU A 70 -0.80 0.09 -8.74
C LEU A 70 -0.68 0.62 -10.17
N GLY A 71 -1.00 -0.20 -11.18
CA GLY A 71 -1.16 0.23 -12.57
C GLY A 71 0.00 -0.10 -13.50
N ALA A 72 0.93 -0.98 -13.10
CA ALA A 72 1.90 -1.53 -14.04
C ALA A 72 1.24 -2.53 -15.01
N ASP A 73 1.61 -2.46 -16.30
CA ASP A 73 1.23 -3.43 -17.34
C ASP A 73 2.17 -4.65 -17.35
N THR A 74 3.44 -4.43 -17.00
CA THR A 74 4.43 -5.51 -16.88
C THR A 74 5.28 -5.33 -15.63
N VAL A 75 5.84 -6.42 -15.13
CA VAL A 75 6.69 -6.43 -13.93
C VAL A 75 8.03 -7.06 -14.27
N GLN A 76 9.13 -6.36 -13.97
CA GLN A 76 10.49 -6.84 -14.20
C GLN A 76 11.15 -7.31 -12.91
N VAL A 77 12.09 -8.25 -13.04
CA VAL A 77 12.85 -8.82 -11.92
C VAL A 77 14.33 -8.86 -12.27
N CYS A 78 15.18 -8.39 -11.37
CA CYS A 78 16.64 -8.41 -11.52
C CYS A 78 17.30 -9.09 -10.31
N THR A 79 17.38 -8.41 -9.16
CA THR A 79 18.04 -8.95 -7.96
C THR A 79 17.39 -10.24 -7.44
N GLY A 80 16.09 -10.43 -7.64
CA GLY A 80 15.43 -11.70 -7.31
C GLY A 80 16.09 -12.86 -8.03
N VAL A 81 16.22 -12.77 -9.37
CA VAL A 81 16.81 -13.84 -10.19
C VAL A 81 18.27 -14.08 -9.82
N MET A 82 19.01 -13.03 -9.48
CA MET A 82 20.39 -13.15 -9.00
C MET A 82 20.50 -13.92 -7.67
N LYS A 83 19.49 -13.79 -6.80
CA LYS A 83 19.47 -14.42 -5.46
C LYS A 83 18.93 -15.85 -5.48
N PHE A 84 17.92 -16.11 -6.30
CA PHE A 84 17.13 -17.35 -6.25
C PHE A 84 17.22 -18.18 -7.53
N GLY A 85 17.96 -17.71 -8.54
CA GLY A 85 18.07 -18.35 -9.85
C GLY A 85 16.85 -18.12 -10.74
N TYR A 86 16.95 -18.53 -12.00
CA TYR A 86 15.86 -18.37 -12.98
C TYR A 86 14.60 -19.17 -12.66
N GLY A 87 14.71 -20.23 -11.84
CA GLY A 87 13.57 -21.05 -11.42
C GLY A 87 12.46 -20.25 -10.74
N MET A 88 12.81 -19.15 -10.05
CA MET A 88 11.83 -18.31 -9.35
C MET A 88 10.78 -17.68 -10.29
N VAL A 89 11.06 -17.58 -11.59
CA VAL A 89 10.12 -17.01 -12.56
C VAL A 89 8.84 -17.86 -12.62
N LYS A 90 8.98 -19.18 -12.46
CA LYS A 90 7.84 -20.09 -12.37
C LYS A 90 7.01 -19.79 -11.12
N ASP A 91 7.65 -19.69 -9.96
CA ASP A 91 6.98 -19.39 -8.68
C ASP A 91 6.30 -18.01 -8.68
N LEU A 92 6.89 -17.03 -9.38
CA LEU A 92 6.29 -15.71 -9.60
C LEU A 92 4.98 -15.82 -10.39
N CYS A 93 4.99 -16.54 -11.50
CA CYS A 93 3.80 -16.76 -12.33
C CYS A 93 2.72 -17.54 -11.58
N GLU A 94 3.08 -18.63 -10.91
CA GLU A 94 2.13 -19.45 -10.13
C GLU A 94 1.54 -18.66 -8.96
N GLY A 95 2.35 -17.90 -8.24
CA GLY A 95 1.88 -17.05 -7.14
C GLY A 95 0.94 -15.92 -7.62
N LEU A 96 1.19 -15.36 -8.81
CA LEU A 96 0.30 -14.35 -9.40
C LEU A 96 -1.03 -14.97 -9.84
N LEU A 97 -1.00 -16.14 -10.49
CA LEU A 97 -2.20 -16.88 -10.88
C LEU A 97 -3.05 -17.28 -9.67
N SER A 98 -2.42 -17.77 -8.60
CA SER A 98 -3.11 -18.10 -7.35
C SER A 98 -3.77 -16.87 -6.71
N PHE A 99 -3.11 -15.71 -6.75
CA PHE A 99 -3.72 -14.45 -6.32
C PHE A 99 -4.95 -14.11 -7.17
N MET A 100 -4.85 -14.20 -8.49
CA MET A 100 -5.96 -13.93 -9.42
C MET A 100 -7.14 -14.86 -9.15
N GLU A 101 -6.90 -16.17 -9.01
CA GLU A 101 -7.92 -17.17 -8.69
C GLU A 101 -8.62 -16.85 -7.36
N SER A 102 -7.86 -16.50 -6.32
CA SER A 102 -8.41 -16.16 -4.99
C SER A 102 -9.35 -14.93 -5.00
N LYS A 103 -9.27 -14.11 -6.04
CA LYS A 103 -10.09 -12.91 -6.23
C LYS A 103 -11.11 -13.02 -7.36
N GLY A 104 -11.09 -14.13 -8.11
CA GLY A 104 -11.93 -14.31 -9.29
C GLY A 104 -11.56 -13.40 -10.46
N PHE A 105 -10.28 -13.04 -10.61
CA PHE A 105 -9.78 -12.30 -11.78
C PHE A 105 -9.40 -13.27 -12.89
N GLU A 106 -9.87 -13.02 -14.10
CA GLU A 106 -9.57 -13.81 -15.30
C GLU A 106 -8.38 -13.20 -16.08
N THR A 107 -8.26 -11.88 -16.07
CA THR A 107 -7.20 -11.14 -16.79
C THR A 107 -6.46 -10.16 -15.88
N LEU A 108 -5.27 -9.72 -16.32
CA LEU A 108 -4.54 -8.67 -15.60
C LEU A 108 -5.29 -7.34 -15.61
N ASP A 109 -6.06 -7.06 -16.66
CA ASP A 109 -6.82 -5.81 -16.79
C ASP A 109 -7.95 -5.69 -15.77
N ASP A 110 -8.46 -6.82 -15.26
CA ASP A 110 -9.54 -6.86 -14.25
C ASP A 110 -9.16 -6.13 -12.96
N PHE A 111 -7.86 -6.10 -12.62
CA PHE A 111 -7.37 -5.52 -11.38
C PHE A 111 -6.26 -4.48 -11.58
N LYS A 112 -5.77 -4.28 -12.80
CA LYS A 112 -4.72 -3.31 -13.10
C LYS A 112 -5.12 -1.91 -12.64
N GLY A 113 -4.32 -1.34 -11.76
CA GLY A 113 -4.53 -0.01 -11.16
C GLY A 113 -5.78 0.10 -10.28
N HIS A 114 -6.41 -1.01 -9.88
CA HIS A 114 -7.57 -1.00 -9.00
C HIS A 114 -7.26 -0.29 -7.67
N SER A 115 -6.03 -0.39 -7.16
CA SER A 115 -5.66 0.25 -5.89
C SER A 115 -5.47 1.77 -5.98
N LEU A 116 -5.41 2.35 -7.19
CA LEU A 116 -5.22 3.80 -7.36
C LEU A 116 -6.35 4.63 -6.73
N GLN A 117 -7.56 4.08 -6.65
CA GLN A 117 -8.73 4.74 -6.05
C GLN A 117 -8.58 5.00 -4.54
N TYR A 118 -7.66 4.32 -3.87
CA TYR A 118 -7.44 4.44 -2.43
C TYR A 118 -6.33 5.45 -2.07
N PHE A 119 -5.71 6.10 -3.06
CA PHE A 119 -4.72 7.14 -2.81
C PHE A 119 -5.36 8.52 -2.78
N THR A 120 -4.94 9.32 -1.81
CA THR A 120 -5.31 10.73 -1.69
C THR A 120 -4.16 11.50 -1.06
N THR A 121 -4.25 12.82 -1.06
CA THR A 121 -3.24 13.67 -0.42
C THR A 121 -3.50 13.76 1.09
N HIS A 122 -2.45 14.07 1.86
CA HIS A 122 -2.60 14.26 3.31
C HIS A 122 -3.59 15.39 3.63
N ALA A 123 -3.54 16.50 2.87
CA ALA A 123 -4.45 17.62 3.04
C ALA A 123 -5.91 17.21 2.83
N GLU A 124 -6.18 16.40 1.80
CA GLU A 124 -7.53 15.94 1.50
C GLU A 124 -8.03 14.91 2.53
N LEU A 125 -7.16 14.01 2.98
CA LEU A 125 -7.48 13.08 4.05
C LEU A 125 -7.89 13.80 5.34
N VAL A 126 -7.17 14.87 5.71
CA VAL A 126 -7.50 15.70 6.87
C VAL A 126 -8.87 16.36 6.70
N ARG A 127 -9.18 16.91 5.52
CA ARG A 127 -10.51 17.49 5.24
C ARG A 127 -11.63 16.47 5.40
N MET A 128 -11.48 15.28 4.84
CA MET A 128 -12.46 14.19 4.97
C MET A 128 -12.68 13.81 6.44
N GLN A 129 -11.61 13.74 7.24
CA GLN A 129 -11.71 13.45 8.67
C GLN A 129 -12.43 14.55 9.46
N LEU A 130 -12.18 15.82 9.15
CA LEU A 130 -12.86 16.95 9.79
C LEU A 130 -14.36 16.96 9.43
N ALA A 131 -14.70 16.72 8.16
CA ALA A 131 -16.09 16.61 7.70
C ALA A 131 -16.82 15.48 8.44
N ARG A 132 -16.22 14.28 8.52
CA ARG A 132 -16.79 13.15 9.24
C ARG A 132 -17.02 13.45 10.72
N LYS A 133 -16.05 14.09 11.38
CA LYS A 133 -16.19 14.50 12.79
C LYS A 133 -17.31 15.52 12.99
N ALA A 134 -17.48 16.46 12.06
CA ALA A 134 -18.57 17.44 12.11
C ALA A 134 -19.94 16.77 11.91
N GLU A 135 -20.05 15.83 10.98
CA GLU A 135 -21.27 15.02 10.77
C GLU A 135 -21.62 14.17 11.99
N GLU A 136 -20.63 13.50 12.57
CA GLU A 136 -20.77 12.73 13.82
C GLU A 136 -21.22 13.64 14.98
N ALA A 137 -20.64 14.83 15.13
CA ALA A 137 -21.04 15.80 16.16
C ALA A 137 -22.48 16.28 15.94
N ALA A 138 -22.85 16.63 14.71
CA ALA A 138 -24.21 17.02 14.36
C ALA A 138 -25.21 15.86 14.50
N ALA A 139 -24.79 14.62 14.26
CA ALA A 139 -25.62 13.43 14.49
C ALA A 139 -25.84 13.18 15.99
N LYS A 140 -24.80 13.33 16.82
CA LYS A 140 -24.90 13.23 18.29
C LYS A 140 -25.80 14.33 18.87
N GLU A 141 -25.68 15.56 18.36
CA GLU A 141 -26.56 16.66 18.73
C GLU A 141 -28.02 16.39 18.34
N ARG A 142 -28.27 15.89 17.12
CA ARG A 142 -29.61 15.48 16.67
C ARG A 142 -30.18 14.30 17.46
N ALA A 143 -29.32 13.40 17.94
CA ALA A 143 -29.70 12.27 18.78
C ALA A 143 -29.95 12.67 20.24
N GLY A 144 -29.83 13.97 20.60
CA GLY A 144 -30.01 14.43 21.97
C GLY A 144 -29.01 13.82 22.95
N MET A 145 -27.82 13.42 22.49
CA MET A 145 -26.78 12.91 23.39
C MET A 145 -26.38 14.03 24.37
N VAL A 146 -26.54 13.73 25.67
CA VAL A 146 -26.17 14.55 26.83
C VAL A 146 -24.83 15.24 26.58
N LYS A 147 -24.84 16.58 26.61
CA LYS A 147 -23.68 17.40 26.22
C LYS A 147 -22.74 17.70 27.41
N SER A 148 -23.18 17.45 28.64
CA SER A 148 -22.38 17.63 29.85
C SER A 148 -22.95 16.85 31.04
N ASP A 149 -22.12 16.59 32.06
CA ASP A 149 -22.51 15.92 33.32
C ASP A 149 -23.64 16.64 34.08
N ALA A 150 -23.93 17.91 33.75
CA ALA A 150 -25.03 18.68 34.34
C ALA A 150 -26.41 18.36 33.73
N GLU A 151 -26.43 17.71 32.56
CA GLU A 151 -27.65 17.25 31.85
C GLU A 151 -27.89 15.73 32.08
N TRP A 152 -27.25 15.15 33.10
CA TRP A 152 -27.17 13.71 33.35
C TRP A 152 -28.21 13.25 34.37
N ASP A 153 -29.13 12.36 33.96
CA ASP A 153 -30.03 11.61 34.86
C ASP A 153 -29.80 10.10 34.73
N GLY A 154 -29.91 9.37 35.84
CA GLY A 154 -29.49 7.96 35.95
C GLY A 154 -30.24 7.00 35.01
N ASP A 155 -31.45 7.34 34.61
CA ASP A 155 -32.26 6.55 33.68
C ASP A 155 -31.77 6.62 32.23
N ASP A 156 -31.07 7.70 31.84
CA ASP A 156 -30.56 7.87 30.49
C ASP A 156 -29.28 7.05 30.25
N PHE A 157 -28.49 6.79 31.29
CA PHE A 157 -27.35 5.88 31.25
C PHE A 157 -27.76 4.44 30.93
N VAL A 158 -28.84 3.96 31.55
CA VAL A 158 -29.35 2.58 31.33
C VAL A 158 -29.86 2.40 29.91
N LYS A 159 -30.48 3.44 29.33
CA LYS A 159 -30.93 3.42 27.92
C LYS A 159 -29.77 3.45 26.94
N GLN A 160 -28.77 4.31 27.16
CA GLN A 160 -27.58 4.39 26.28
C GLN A 160 -26.72 3.12 26.33
N SER A 161 -26.49 2.55 27.51
CA SER A 161 -25.72 1.31 27.70
C SER A 161 -26.40 0.09 27.05
N ASN A 162 -27.73 0.00 27.14
CA ASN A 162 -28.49 -1.07 26.49
C ASN A 162 -28.56 -0.92 24.95
N ALA A 163 -28.49 0.31 24.41
CA ALA A 163 -28.44 0.53 22.97
C ALA A 163 -27.08 0.15 22.37
N LEU A 164 -25.98 0.43 23.07
CA LEU A 164 -24.61 0.11 22.63
C LEU A 164 -24.29 -1.39 22.66
N SER A 165 -24.86 -2.13 23.61
CA SER A 165 -24.64 -3.58 23.75
C SER A 165 -25.40 -4.43 22.72
N ARG A 166 -26.40 -3.87 22.04
CA ARG A 166 -27.21 -4.58 21.02
C ARG A 166 -26.73 -4.38 19.57
N GLN A 167 -25.69 -3.58 19.34
CA GLN A 167 -25.17 -3.27 17.99
C GLN A 167 -23.81 -3.92 17.65
N ALA A 168 -23.34 -4.93 18.41
CA ALA A 168 -22.17 -5.70 18.02
C ALA A 168 -22.57 -6.76 16.98
N PRO A 169 -22.11 -6.71 15.72
CA PRO A 169 -22.34 -7.78 14.75
C PRO A 169 -21.46 -9.00 15.09
N SER A 170 -22.02 -10.20 14.87
CA SER A 170 -21.34 -11.50 14.87
C SER A 170 -20.37 -11.62 13.70
#